data_AF-A0A2D7ZEZ8-F1
#
_entry.id   AF-A0A2D7ZEZ8-F1
#
_cell.length_a   1.000
_cell.length_b   1.000
_cell.length_c   1.000
_cell.angle_alpha   90.00
_cell.angle_beta   90.00
_cell.angle_gamma   90.00
#
_symmetry.space_group_name_H-M   'P 1'
#
loop_
_entity.id
_entity.type
_entity.pdbx_description
1 polymer ?
#
loop_
_entity_poly.entity_id
_entity_poly.type
_entity_poly.pdbx_seq_one_letter_code
_entity_poly.pdbx_strand_id
1 'polypeptide(L)'
;MTRLETWATPGVPDVVIQDELGLFHFVELKHTGGKAIELSPHQVTWMDLHKNGSAWILVRQSKAKQTDTVRVYHASKAIDVRMEGTDCSPDLFVEAPYNWDEIMGLICPIRSHIRGESNNLTEELRHGV
;
A
#
# COMPACT_ATOMS: atom_id res chain seq x y z
N MET A 1 -7.63 -1.55 12.79
CA MET A 1 -6.46 -2.27 12.23
C MET A 1 -6.09 -3.38 13.19
N THR A 2 -5.95 -4.60 12.69
CA THR A 2 -5.54 -5.77 13.49
C THR A 2 -4.29 -6.37 12.86
N ARG A 3 -3.25 -6.65 13.68
CA ARG A 3 -2.04 -7.37 13.27
C ARG A 3 -2.27 -8.87 13.40
N LEU A 4 -1.95 -9.63 12.37
CA LEU A 4 -2.03 -11.10 12.38
C LEU A 4 -0.69 -11.71 12.77
N GLU A 5 -0.69 -12.56 13.79
CA GLU A 5 0.49 -13.32 14.25
C GLU A 5 0.21 -14.81 14.02
N THR A 6 0.54 -15.32 12.84
CA THR A 6 0.17 -16.68 12.46
C THR A 6 1.38 -17.52 12.09
N TRP A 7 1.65 -18.55 12.89
CA TRP A 7 2.58 -19.65 12.55
C TRP A 7 1.95 -20.69 11.61
N ALA A 8 0.62 -20.64 11.44
CA ALA A 8 -0.19 -21.69 10.81
C ALA A 8 -0.50 -21.48 9.31
N THR A 9 -0.19 -20.32 8.72
CA THR A 9 -0.49 -19.99 7.31
C THR A 9 0.64 -19.14 6.73
N PRO A 10 1.60 -19.75 6.01
CA PRO A 10 2.68 -19.05 5.35
C PRO A 10 2.13 -18.01 4.36
N GLY A 11 2.60 -16.76 4.46
CA GLY A 11 2.33 -15.71 3.46
C GLY A 11 1.08 -14.87 3.69
N VAL A 12 0.34 -15.05 4.79
CA VAL A 12 -0.75 -14.11 5.15
C VAL A 12 -0.14 -12.73 5.48
N PRO A 13 -0.70 -11.63 4.95
CA PRO A 13 -0.18 -10.29 5.19
C PRO A 13 -0.25 -9.87 6.66
N ASP A 14 0.73 -9.07 7.08
CA ASP A 14 0.90 -8.61 8.46
C ASP A 14 -0.30 -7.83 9.01
N VAL A 15 -0.98 -7.09 8.13
CA VAL A 15 -2.06 -6.16 8.48
C VAL A 15 -3.30 -6.44 7.68
N VAL A 16 -4.43 -6.48 8.39
CA VAL A 16 -5.77 -6.45 7.79
C VAL A 16 -6.49 -5.17 8.24
N ILE A 17 -7.02 -4.47 7.25
CA ILE A 17 -7.85 -3.26 7.41
C ILE A 17 -9.22 -3.60 6.86
N GLN A 18 -10.27 -3.22 7.58
CA GLN A 18 -11.63 -3.23 7.06
C GLN A 18 -12.08 -1.78 6.95
N ASP A 19 -12.52 -1.38 5.76
CA ASP A 19 -13.04 -0.04 5.53
C ASP A 19 -14.48 0.13 6.05
N GLU A 20 -15.03 1.34 5.89
CA GLU A 20 -16.39 1.69 6.30
C GLU A 20 -17.49 0.92 5.53
N LEU A 21 -17.14 0.25 4.44
CA LEU A 21 -18.05 -0.54 3.61
C LEU A 21 -17.97 -2.04 3.92
N GLY A 22 -17.05 -2.43 4.80
CA GLY A 22 -16.76 -3.83 5.09
C GLY A 22 -15.85 -4.51 4.06
N LEU A 23 -15.18 -3.75 3.19
CA LEU A 23 -14.15 -4.30 2.30
C LEU A 23 -12.83 -4.48 3.05
N PHE A 24 -12.12 -5.56 2.72
CA PHE A 24 -10.84 -5.86 3.33
C PHE A 24 -9.68 -5.39 2.45
N HIS A 25 -8.71 -4.76 3.11
CA HIS A 25 -7.44 -4.35 2.55
C HIS A 25 -6.31 -5.03 3.32
N PHE A 26 -5.36 -5.60 2.59
CA PHE A 26 -4.28 -6.38 3.16
C PHE A 26 -2.95 -5.68 2.90
N VAL A 27 -2.11 -5.59 3.92
CA VAL A 27 -0.79 -4.93 3.80
C VAL A 27 0.29 -5.81 4.40
N GLU A 28 1.27 -6.16 3.56
CA GLU A 28 2.55 -6.73 3.97
C GLU A 28 3.51 -5.59 4.29
N LEU A 29 4.14 -5.65 5.46
CA LEU A 29 5.06 -4.64 5.95
C LEU A 29 6.51 -5.12 5.73
N LYS A 30 7.31 -4.28 5.10
CA LYS A 30 8.75 -4.51 4.95
C LYS A 30 9.58 -3.33 5.43
N HIS A 31 10.79 -3.66 5.84
CA HIS A 31 11.84 -2.70 6.12
C HIS A 31 13.09 -3.05 5.35
N THR A 32 13.81 -2.06 4.84
CA THR A 32 15.11 -2.29 4.19
C THR A 32 16.07 -1.13 4.42
N GLY A 33 17.35 -1.45 4.61
CA GLY A 33 18.44 -0.48 4.59
C GLY A 33 19.11 -0.31 3.22
N GLY A 34 18.74 -1.15 2.24
CA GLY A 34 19.41 -1.27 0.95
C GLY A 34 18.44 -1.29 -0.22
N LYS A 35 18.89 -1.83 -1.36
CA LYS A 35 18.08 -1.97 -2.57
C LYS A 35 17.08 -3.14 -2.45
N ALA A 36 17.49 -4.25 -1.84
CA ALA A 36 16.68 -5.45 -1.78
C ALA A 36 15.43 -5.25 -0.90
N ILE A 37 14.29 -5.75 -1.38
CA ILE A 37 13.05 -5.90 -0.60
C ILE A 37 12.80 -7.40 -0.47
N GLU A 38 12.98 -7.93 0.73
CA GLU A 38 12.92 -9.37 0.97
C GLU A 38 11.47 -9.85 1.12
N LEU A 39 10.89 -10.33 0.03
CA LEU A 39 9.65 -11.10 0.04
C LEU A 39 9.97 -12.60 0.02
N SER A 40 9.37 -13.36 0.93
CA SER A 40 9.47 -14.82 0.91
C SER A 40 8.66 -15.39 -0.26
N PRO A 41 8.98 -16.61 -0.76
CA PRO A 41 8.20 -17.24 -1.83
C PRO A 41 6.71 -17.33 -1.51
N HIS A 42 6.35 -17.63 -0.25
CA HIS A 42 4.95 -17.69 0.17
C HIS A 42 4.25 -16.33 0.11
N GLN A 43 4.94 -15.25 0.46
CA GLN A 43 4.39 -13.89 0.35
C GLN A 43 4.17 -13.48 -1.10
N VAL A 44 5.12 -13.80 -2.00
CA VAL A 44 4.95 -13.55 -3.43
C VAL A 44 3.76 -14.32 -3.98
N THR A 45 3.63 -15.61 -3.65
CA THR A 45 2.49 -16.43 -4.07
C THR A 45 1.16 -15.90 -3.53
N TRP A 46 1.10 -15.52 -2.25
CA TRP A 46 -0.12 -14.96 -1.68
C TRP A 46 -0.52 -13.67 -2.39
N MET A 47 0.43 -12.77 -2.64
CA MET A 47 0.18 -11.52 -3.36
C MET A 47 -0.29 -11.77 -4.79
N ASP A 48 0.34 -12.69 -5.52
CA ASP A 48 -0.07 -13.01 -6.89
C ASP A 48 -1.50 -13.60 -6.95
N LEU A 49 -1.88 -14.43 -5.97
CA LEU A 49 -3.24 -14.98 -5.85
C LEU A 49 -4.29 -13.90 -5.53
N HIS A 50 -3.91 -12.84 -4.81
CA HIS A 50 -4.83 -11.78 -4.36
C HIS A 50 -4.65 -10.46 -5.13
N LYS A 51 -3.88 -10.44 -6.23
CA LYS A 51 -3.56 -9.22 -7.00
C LYS A 51 -4.73 -8.52 -7.65
N ASN A 52 -5.91 -9.13 -7.68
CA ASN A 52 -7.14 -8.49 -8.19
C ASN A 52 -7.92 -7.76 -7.09
N GLY A 53 -7.51 -7.90 -5.83
CA GLY A 53 -8.12 -7.24 -4.67
C GLY A 53 -7.23 -6.14 -4.11
N SER A 54 -7.62 -5.58 -2.96
CA SER A 54 -6.83 -4.57 -2.26
C SER A 54 -5.73 -5.22 -1.42
N ALA A 55 -4.61 -5.56 -2.06
CA ALA A 55 -3.43 -6.09 -1.41
C ALA A 55 -2.19 -5.27 -1.75
N TRP A 56 -1.38 -4.95 -0.73
CA TRP A 56 -0.31 -3.97 -0.83
C TRP A 56 0.95 -4.41 -0.10
N ILE A 57 2.09 -3.94 -0.57
CA ILE A 57 3.40 -4.07 0.07
C ILE A 57 3.84 -2.66 0.47
N LEU A 58 3.95 -2.40 1.77
CA LEU A 58 4.43 -1.13 2.32
C LEU A 58 5.85 -1.31 2.83
N VAL A 59 6.78 -0.58 2.23
CA VAL A 59 8.22 -0.70 2.51
C VAL A 59 8.73 0.60 3.09
N ARG A 60 9.20 0.55 4.35
CA ARG A 60 10.01 1.63 4.92
C ARG A 60 11.48 1.39 4.59
N GLN A 61 12.11 2.32 3.87
CA GLN A 61 13.54 2.31 3.65
C GLN A 61 14.22 3.36 4.54
N SER A 62 15.21 2.91 5.34
CA SER A 62 16.03 3.80 6.17
C SER A 62 17.51 3.61 5.83
N LYS A 63 18.15 4.67 5.35
CA LYS A 63 19.56 4.68 4.95
C LYS A 63 20.34 5.66 5.81
N ALA A 64 21.57 5.29 6.19
CA ALA A 64 22.41 6.18 6.98
C ALA A 64 22.61 7.52 6.27
N LYS A 65 22.35 8.63 7.01
CA LYS A 65 22.48 10.02 6.52
C LYS A 65 21.56 10.37 5.34
N GLN A 66 20.48 9.64 5.11
CA GLN A 66 19.44 9.97 4.14
C GLN A 66 18.09 10.05 4.84
N THR A 67 17.16 10.81 4.25
CA THR A 67 15.78 10.85 4.71
C THR A 67 15.15 9.46 4.54
N ASP A 68 14.42 9.01 5.56
CA ASP A 68 13.65 7.78 5.44
C ASP A 68 12.54 7.94 4.41
N THR A 69 12.18 6.83 3.76
CA THR A 69 11.16 6.83 2.71
C THR A 69 10.18 5.68 2.92
N VAL A 70 8.94 5.88 2.51
CA VAL A 70 7.91 4.85 2.38
C VAL A 70 7.63 4.65 0.89
N ARG A 71 7.63 3.39 0.46
CA ARG A 71 7.19 2.96 -0.87
C ARG A 71 6.01 2.03 -0.72
N VAL A 72 4.94 2.29 -1.47
CA VAL A 72 3.76 1.42 -1.51
C VAL A 72 3.68 0.80 -2.90
N TYR A 73 3.53 -0.51 -2.93
CA TYR A 73 3.37 -1.30 -4.15
C TYR A 73 2.08 -2.08 -4.09
N HIS A 74 1.33 -2.11 -5.19
CA HIS A 74 0.22 -3.04 -5.33
C HIS A 74 0.72 -4.49 -5.47
N ALA A 75 -0.07 -5.45 -5.00
CA ALA A 75 0.26 -6.89 -5.04
C ALA A 75 0.60 -7.41 -6.44
N SER A 76 0.06 -6.80 -7.50
CA SER A 76 0.41 -7.15 -8.88
C SER A 76 1.89 -6.96 -9.22
N LYS A 77 2.62 -6.15 -8.44
CA LYS A 77 4.07 -5.91 -8.61
C LYS A 77 4.94 -6.80 -7.73
N ALA A 78 4.36 -7.77 -6.98
CA ALA A 78 5.12 -8.54 -5.98
C ALA A 78 6.33 -9.28 -6.57
N ILE A 79 6.23 -9.80 -7.79
CA ILE A 79 7.34 -10.47 -8.50
C ILE A 79 8.44 -9.45 -8.81
N ASP A 80 8.08 -8.31 -9.42
CA ASP A 80 9.02 -7.26 -9.79
C ASP A 80 9.73 -6.68 -8.56
N VAL A 81 8.97 -6.40 -7.48
CA VAL A 81 9.51 -5.94 -6.20
C VAL A 81 10.52 -6.94 -5.64
N ARG A 82 10.24 -8.25 -5.73
CA ARG A 82 11.15 -9.29 -5.26
C ARG A 82 12.44 -9.38 -6.09
N MET A 83 12.37 -9.09 -7.38
CA MET A 83 13.50 -9.21 -8.31
C MET A 83 14.36 -7.94 -8.36
N GLU A 84 13.72 -6.77 -8.33
CA GLU A 84 14.35 -5.48 -8.59
C GLU A 84 14.52 -4.65 -7.30
N GLY A 85 13.79 -4.98 -6.24
CA GLY A 85 13.80 -4.24 -4.99
C GLY A 85 13.33 -2.80 -5.21
N THR A 86 14.07 -1.82 -4.68
CA THR A 86 13.70 -0.40 -4.78
C THR A 86 13.80 0.21 -6.18
N ASP A 87 14.33 -0.53 -7.16
CA ASP A 87 14.35 -0.07 -8.56
C ASP A 87 12.98 -0.30 -9.24
N CYS A 88 12.16 -1.21 -8.71
CA CYS A 88 10.77 -1.33 -9.12
C CYS A 88 10.02 -0.03 -8.78
N SER A 89 9.28 0.51 -9.76
CA SER A 89 8.53 1.75 -9.59
C SER A 89 7.35 1.57 -8.62
N PRO A 90 7.32 2.32 -7.51
CA PRO A 90 6.22 2.23 -6.55
C PRO A 90 4.95 2.92 -7.07
N ASP A 91 3.80 2.48 -6.58
CA ASP A 91 2.52 3.16 -6.80
C ASP A 91 2.44 4.46 -6.00
N LEU A 92 3.15 4.53 -4.87
CA LEU A 92 3.34 5.75 -4.08
C LEU A 92 4.74 5.78 -3.43
N PHE A 93 5.39 6.94 -3.47
CA PHE A 93 6.66 7.21 -2.81
C PHE A 93 6.52 8.46 -1.92
N VAL A 94 6.85 8.33 -0.64
CA VAL A 94 6.74 9.41 0.35
C VAL A 94 8.03 9.49 1.16
N GLU A 95 8.58 10.69 1.34
CA GLU A 95 9.73 10.92 2.23
C GLU A 95 9.26 11.31 3.64
N ALA A 96 10.10 11.13 4.66
CA ALA A 96 9.82 11.62 5.99
C ALA A 96 9.82 13.17 6.05
N PRO A 97 8.88 13.81 6.77
CA PRO A 97 7.79 13.21 7.56
C PRO A 97 6.68 12.63 6.68
N TYR A 98 6.23 11.42 6.98
CA TYR A 98 5.31 10.68 6.13
C TYR A 98 3.90 11.28 6.14
N ASN A 99 3.36 11.55 4.96
CA ASN A 99 1.95 11.86 4.77
C ASN A 99 1.11 10.58 4.87
N TRP A 100 0.60 10.28 6.07
CA TRP A 100 -0.21 9.09 6.30
C TRP A 100 -1.57 9.16 5.61
N ASP A 101 -2.12 10.35 5.40
CA ASP A 101 -3.41 10.50 4.72
C ASP A 101 -3.31 10.09 3.25
N GLU A 102 -2.18 10.39 2.59
CA GLU A 102 -1.89 9.95 1.22
C GLU A 102 -1.65 8.44 1.14
N ILE A 103 -0.87 7.88 2.07
CA ILE A 103 -0.60 6.44 2.14
C ILE A 103 -1.91 5.66 2.35
N MET A 104 -2.71 6.08 3.32
CA MET A 104 -3.98 5.42 3.64
C MET A 104 -5.03 5.71 2.57
N GLY A 105 -5.00 6.88 1.94
CA GLY A 105 -5.85 7.23 0.79
C GLY A 105 -5.64 6.30 -0.40
N LEU A 106 -4.39 5.88 -0.66
CA LEU A 106 -4.10 4.87 -1.68
C LEU A 106 -4.56 3.47 -1.26
N ILE A 107 -4.22 3.03 -0.04
CA ILE A 107 -4.42 1.64 0.42
C ILE A 107 -5.90 1.35 0.72
N CYS A 108 -6.58 2.27 1.38
CA CYS A 108 -7.91 2.14 1.96
C CYS A 108 -8.63 3.51 1.94
N PRO A 109 -9.06 3.99 0.75
CA PRO A 109 -9.65 5.32 0.62
C PRO A 109 -10.93 5.46 1.44
N ILE A 110 -10.98 6.47 2.31
CA ILE A 110 -12.18 6.81 3.07
C ILE A 110 -13.19 7.49 2.13
N ARG A 111 -14.39 6.92 2.00
CA ARG A 111 -15.42 7.42 1.07
C ARG A 111 -15.91 8.84 1.37
N SER A 112 -15.74 9.37 2.59
CA SER A 112 -16.02 10.78 2.89
C SER A 112 -15.26 11.76 1.98
N HIS A 113 -14.08 11.37 1.48
CA HIS A 113 -13.27 12.18 0.57
C HIS A 113 -13.71 12.05 -0.90
N ILE A 114 -14.26 10.89 -1.30
CA ILE A 114 -14.77 10.65 -2.67
C ILE A 114 -16.08 11.44 -2.92
N ARG A 115 -16.89 11.67 -1.88
CA ARG A 115 -18.10 12.51 -1.97
C ARG A 115 -17.79 14.01 -2.09
N GLY A 116 -16.62 14.47 -1.65
CA GLY A 116 -16.21 15.88 -1.77
C GLY A 116 -15.90 16.27 -3.21
N GLU A 117 -15.20 15.42 -3.96
CA GLU A 117 -14.83 15.70 -5.36
C GLU A 117 -16.02 15.59 -6.33
N SER A 118 -16.92 14.64 -6.10
CA SER A 118 -18.15 14.50 -6.89
C SER A 118 -19.14 15.65 -6.68
N ASN A 119 -19.13 16.28 -5.49
CA ASN A 119 -19.89 17.50 -5.24
C ASN A 119 -19.27 18.73 -5.93
N ASN A 120 -17.94 18.87 -5.95
CA ASN A 120 -17.29 19.98 -6.66
C ASN A 120 -17.49 19.92 -8.18
N LEU A 121 -17.40 18.73 -8.78
CA LEU A 121 -17.67 18.54 -10.22
C LEU A 121 -19.12 18.86 -10.59
N THR A 122 -20.06 18.61 -9.68
CA THR A 122 -21.48 18.94 -9.90
C THR A 122 -21.80 20.41 -9.62
N GLU A 123 -21.02 21.12 -8.80
CA GLU A 123 -21.17 22.57 -8.61
C GLU A 123 -20.52 23.40 -9.73
N GLU A 124 -19.37 22.98 -10.27
CA GLU A 124 -18.75 23.63 -11.43
C GLU A 124 -19.62 23.50 -12.70
N LEU A 125 -20.27 22.34 -12.89
CA LEU A 125 -21.25 22.13 -13.97
C LEU A 125 -22.58 22.89 -13.77
N ARG A 126 -22.89 23.33 -12.54
CA ARG A 126 -24.10 24.12 -12.23
C ARG A 126 -23.88 25.63 -12.34
N HIS A 127 -22.64 26.10 -12.22
CA HIS A 127 -22.28 27.53 -12.31
C HIS A 127 -21.63 27.92 -13.64
N GLY A 128 -21.48 26.98 -14.58
CA GLY A 128 -21.02 27.22 -15.94
C GLY A 128 -22.15 27.44 -16.95
N VAL A 129 -22.90 28.54 -16.80
CA VAL A 129 -23.62 29.27 -17.88
C VAL A 129 -23.58 30.76 -17.56
#